data_AF-T0Y4X6-F1
#
_entry.id   AF-T0Y4X6-F1
#
_cell.length_a   1.000
_cell.length_b   1.000
_cell.length_c   1.000
_cell.angle_alpha   90.00
_cell.angle_beta   90.00
_cell.angle_gamma   90.00
#
_symmetry.space_group_name_H-M   'P 1'
#
loop_
_entity.id
_entity.type
_entity.pdbx_description
1 polymer ?
#
loop_
_entity_poly.entity_id
_entity_poly.type
_entity_poly.pdbx_seq_one_letter_code
_entity_poly.pdbx_strand_id
1 'polypeptide(L)' 'MDKAVSDYKLPIESIRRNLGITRKRSRGERPYSVMKGIFHGGHVFVTTVSRVRVKNIFMCLGHNLICMIGMKRKGMIA' A
#
# COMPACT_ATOMS: atom_id res chain seq x y z
N MET A 1 -3.86 -2.29 -16.24
CA MET A 1 -3.82 -3.77 -16.30
C MET A 1 -4.86 -4.19 -17.31
N ASP A 2 -4.50 -5.08 -18.23
CA ASP A 2 -5.52 -5.63 -19.13
C ASP A 2 -6.53 -6.38 -18.26
N LYS A 3 -7.81 -6.21 -18.54
CA LYS A 3 -8.89 -6.90 -17.84
C LYS A 3 -9.47 -7.94 -18.77
N ALA A 4 -9.74 -9.13 -18.23
CA ALA A 4 -10.58 -10.08 -18.94
C ALA A 4 -12.00 -9.51 -19.01
N VAL A 5 -12.64 -9.70 -20.15
CA VAL A 5 -14.06 -9.36 -20.38
C VAL A 5 -14.81 -10.69 -20.49
N SER A 6 -16.13 -10.69 -20.25
CA SER A 6 -16.96 -11.90 -20.24
C SER A 6 -16.64 -12.86 -21.39
N ASP A 7 -16.57 -12.34 -22.61
CA ASP A 7 -16.33 -13.13 -23.84
C ASP A 7 -14.85 -13.21 -24.25
N TYR A 8 -13.94 -12.55 -23.54
CA TYR A 8 -12.52 -12.51 -23.87
C TYR A 8 -11.62 -12.77 -22.67
N LYS A 9 -11.08 -14.00 -22.64
CA LYS A 9 -10.02 -14.38 -21.71
C LYS A 9 -8.70 -13.72 -22.13
N LEU A 10 -7.96 -13.22 -21.14
CA LEU A 10 -6.65 -12.63 -21.40
C LEU A 10 -5.66 -13.69 -21.92
N PRO A 11 -4.84 -13.35 -22.92
CA PRO A 11 -3.75 -14.22 -23.33
C PRO A 11 -2.73 -14.36 -22.19
N ILE A 12 -2.03 -15.50 -22.16
CA ILE A 12 -1.05 -15.85 -21.11
C ILE A 12 0.02 -14.76 -20.96
N GLU A 13 0.44 -14.14 -22.06
CA GLU A 13 1.42 -13.05 -22.07
C GLU A 13 0.93 -11.81 -21.32
N SER A 14 -0.31 -11.37 -21.56
CA SER A 14 -0.93 -10.25 -20.83
C SER A 14 -1.06 -10.55 -19.35
N ILE A 15 -1.38 -11.80 -18.98
CA ILE A 15 -1.44 -12.21 -17.57
C ILE A 15 -0.05 -12.10 -16.92
N ARG A 16 0.99 -12.65 -17.56
CA ARG A 16 2.38 -12.55 -17.05
C ARG A 16 2.84 -11.10 -16.94
N ARG A 17 2.54 -10.26 -17.94
CA ARG A 17 2.82 -8.83 -17.91
C ARG A 17 2.12 -8.14 -16.74
N ASN A 18 0.83 -8.39 -16.57
CA ASN A 18 0.04 -7.86 -15.46
C ASN A 18 0.62 -8.28 -14.11
N LEU A 19 0.99 -9.55 -13.92
CA LEU A 19 1.64 -10.03 -12.70
C LEU A 19 2.98 -9.31 -12.44
N GLY A 20 3.78 -9.09 -13.48
CA GLY A 20 5.02 -8.32 -13.39
C GLY A 20 4.80 -6.86 -12.97
N ILE A 21 3.80 -6.20 -13.57
CA ILE A 21 3.40 -4.83 -13.20
C ILE A 21 2.92 -4.79 -11.74
N THR A 22 2.04 -5.71 -11.34
CA THR A 22 1.54 -5.78 -9.96
C THR A 22 2.66 -5.99 -8.96
N ARG A 23 3.62 -6.88 -9.24
CA ARG A 23 4.76 -7.12 -8.34
C ARG A 23 5.58 -5.85 -8.10
N LYS A 24 5.77 -5.02 -9.13
CA LYS A 24 6.45 -3.72 -9.01
C LYS A 24 5.60 -2.70 -8.26
N ARG A 25 4.32 -2.55 -8.63
CA ARG A 25 3.39 -1.53 -8.06
C ARG A 25 3.00 -1.81 -6.62
N SER A 26 2.81 -3.08 -6.26
CA SER A 26 2.37 -3.51 -4.93
C SER A 26 3.26 -2.96 -3.81
N ARG A 27 4.57 -2.85 -4.03
CA ARG A 27 5.50 -2.28 -3.03
C ARG A 27 5.18 -0.82 -2.71
N GLY A 28 4.78 -0.03 -3.71
CA GLY A 28 4.44 1.39 -3.55
C GLY A 28 2.99 1.64 -3.12
N GLU A 29 2.06 0.78 -3.53
CA GLU A 29 0.64 0.92 -3.17
C GLU A 29 0.34 0.41 -1.75
N ARG A 30 1.13 -0.54 -1.25
CA ARG A 30 0.99 -1.11 0.10
C ARG A 30 1.03 -0.07 1.24
N PRO A 31 1.96 0.90 1.33
CA PRO A 31 1.96 1.88 2.41
C PRO A 31 0.66 2.69 2.44
N TYR A 32 0.14 3.11 1.28
CA TYR A 32 -1.15 3.79 1.19
C TYR A 32 -2.30 2.92 1.69
N SER A 33 -2.33 1.64 1.31
CA SER A 33 -3.36 0.70 1.78
C SER A 33 -3.32 0.53 3.31
N VAL A 34 -2.14 0.45 3.90
CA VAL A 34 -1.96 0.29 5.35
C VAL A 34 -2.37 1.57 6.08
N MET A 35 -1.96 2.74 5.59
CA MET A 35 -2.35 4.03 6.16
C MET A 35 -3.87 4.25 6.09
N LYS A 36 -4.49 3.89 4.96
CA LYS A 36 -5.94 4.00 4.80
C LYS A 36 -6.70 3.04 5.72
N GLY A 37 -6.24 1.78 5.83
CA GLY A 37 -6.92 0.74 6.60
C GLY A 37 -6.65 0.80 8.10
N ILE A 38 -5.39 0.66 8.51
CA ILE A 38 -5.01 0.55 9.94
C ILE A 38 -5.15 1.91 10.63
N PHE A 39 -4.65 2.97 10.02
CA PHE A 39 -4.62 4.30 10.62
C PHE A 39 -5.86 5.15 10.27
N HIS A 40 -6.81 4.58 9.51
CA HIS A 40 -8.04 5.24 9.09
C HIS A 40 -7.78 6.58 8.36
N GLY A 41 -6.63 6.69 7.66
CA GLY A 41 -6.19 7.93 7.03
C GLY A 41 -7.01 8.38 5.82
N GLY A 42 -8.04 7.62 5.42
CA GLY A 42 -8.93 7.97 4.31
C GLY A 42 -9.85 9.15 4.61
N HIS A 43 -10.20 9.37 5.88
CA HIS A 43 -10.99 10.51 6.31
C HIS A 43 -10.49 11.04 7.65
N VAL A 44 -10.22 12.34 7.73
CA VAL A 44 -9.63 12.98 8.91
C VAL A 44 -10.56 14.08 9.40
N PHE A 45 -10.96 14.01 10.68
CA PHE A 45 -11.80 15.00 11.36
C PHE A 45 -11.06 16.31 11.72
N VAL A 46 -9.97 16.60 11.01
CA VAL A 46 -9.11 17.74 11.29
C VAL A 46 -9.33 18.77 10.18
N THR A 47 -9.72 19.98 10.54
CA THR A 47 -10.19 21.00 9.60
C THR A 47 -9.06 21.81 8.95
N THR A 48 -7.88 21.84 9.56
CA THR A 48 -6.76 22.64 9.05
C THR A 48 -5.70 21.79 8.34
N VAL A 49 -5.21 22.31 7.21
CA VAL A 49 -4.18 21.64 6.39
C VAL A 49 -2.88 21.38 7.17
N SER A 50 -2.50 22.32 8.05
CA SER A 50 -1.30 22.19 8.89
C SER A 50 -1.38 20.98 9.82
N ARG A 51 -2.52 20.79 10.50
CA ARG A 51 -2.72 19.66 11.41
C ARG A 51 -2.88 18.34 10.65
N VAL A 52 -3.50 18.34 9.47
CA VAL A 52 -3.55 17.16 8.59
C VAL A 52 -2.14 16.73 8.16
N ARG A 53 -1.28 17.69 7.80
CA ARG A 53 0.12 17.40 7.44
C ARG A 53 0.86 16.70 8.58
N VAL A 54 0.76 17.24 9.79
CA VAL A 54 1.40 16.63 10.98
C VAL A 54 0.85 15.23 11.23
N LYS A 55 -0.48 15.04 11.17
CA LYS A 55 -1.10 13.73 11.33
C LYS A 55 -0.61 12.72 10.28
N ASN A 56 -0.46 13.15 9.02
CA ASN A 56 0.07 12.30 7.96
C ASN A 56 1.52 11.89 8.21
N ILE A 57 2.36 12.80 8.73
CA ILE A 57 3.74 12.48 9.11
C ILE A 57 3.76 11.40 10.21
N PHE A 58 2.92 11.53 11.25
CA PHE A 58 2.80 10.51 12.28
C PHE A 58 2.32 9.15 11.75
N MET A 59 1.39 9.14 10.77
CA MET A 59 0.97 7.90 10.11
C MET A 59 2.13 7.24 9.34
N CYS A 60 2.96 8.03 8.64
CA CYS A 60 4.17 7.51 7.97
C CYS A 60 5.17 6.90 8.97
N LEU A 61 5.41 7.58 10.09
CA LEU A 61 6.29 7.07 11.15
C LEU A 61 5.73 5.77 11.75
N GLY A 62 4.43 5.72 12.05
CA GLY A 62 3.77 4.52 12.54
C GLY A 62 3.84 3.35 11.56
N HIS A 63 3.66 3.60 10.25
CA HIS A 63 3.82 2.58 9.22
C HIS A 63 5.25 1.99 9.19
N ASN A 64 6.27 2.86 9.29
CA ASN A 64 7.67 2.42 9.31
C ASN A 64 7.96 1.55 10.54
N LEU A 65 7.42 1.92 11.71
CA LEU A 65 7.55 1.13 12.93
C LEU A 65 6.90 -0.27 12.79
N ILE A 66 5.68 -0.35 12.25
CA ILE A 66 5.01 -1.63 11.99
C ILE A 66 5.84 -2.49 11.04
N CYS A 67 6.43 -1.89 9.99
CA CYS A 67 7.32 -2.60 9.09
C CYS A 67 8.55 -3.13 9.82
N MET A 68 9.21 -2.32 10.64
CA MET A 68 10.36 -2.75 11.44
C MET A 68 10.03 -3.91 12.39
N ILE A 69 8.92 -3.82 13.12
CA ILE A 69 8.46 -4.90 14.01
C ILE A 69 8.20 -6.17 13.21
N GLY A 70 7.56 -6.05 12.04
CA GLY A 70 7.34 -7.17 11.13
C GLY A 70 8.63 -7.79 10.60
N MET A 71 9.67 -6.98 10.36
CA MET A 71 10.99 -7.45 9.95
C MET A 71 11.72 -8.17 11.09
N LYS A 72 11.64 -7.63 12.32
CA LYS A 72 12.18 -8.26 13.54
C LYS A 72 11.51 -9.61 13.82
N ARG A 73 10.18 -9.68 13.73
CA ARG A 73 9.43 -10.95 13.87
C ARG A 73 9.83 -12.03 12.85
N LYS A 74 10.34 -11.62 11.68
CA LYS A 74 10.84 -12.53 10.65
C LYS A 74 12.32 -12.90 10.84
N GLY A 75 12.99 -12.39 11.88
CA GLY A 75 14.41 -12.62 12.13
C GLY A 75 15.34 -11.94 11.11
N MET A 76 14.86 -10.94 10.37
CA MET A 76 15.69 -10.20 9.39
C MET A 76 16.51 -9.09 10.03
N ILE A 77 16.19 -8.71 11.28
CA ILE A 77 16.84 -7.67 12.07
C ILE A 77 16.92 -8.20 13.51
N ALA A 78 18.04 -7.95 14.20
CA ALA A 78 18.31 -8.36 15.58
C ALA A 78 17.30 -7.77 16.61
#